data_AF-S9UR44-F1
#
_entry.id   AF-S9UR44-F1
#
_cell.length_a   1.000
_cell.length_b   1.000
_cell.length_c   1.000
_cell.angle_alpha   90.00
_cell.angle_beta   90.00
_cell.angle_gamma   90.00
#
_symmetry.space_group_name_H-M   'P 1'
#
loop_
_entity.id
_entity.type
_entity.pdbx_description
1 polymer ?
#
loop_
_entity_poly.entity_id
_entity_poly.type
_entity_poly.pdbx_seq_one_letter_code
_entity_poly.pdbx_strand_id
1 'polypeptide(L)'
;MRRHRAVAAAEKQAVEEMGVYLRTMQAADRSWERHIKGCENHLRRLMAEERHCQEALRQAVMDGATARYQMLSTDLLTTAEHVQTPALSTLLANGIPARQVTPFSIYALARVTAEPERVDLPPMTLMADLQAGWSILPPYKKAAFEHIAALYRDHVQAAAKQRPARGRVRQATAAAPPAAAAAPPVADAWEPPSPSSRSSRTPSRASCGGRAAGA
;
A
#
# COMPACT_ATOMS: atom_id res chain seq x y z
N MET A 1 60.34 75.03 -18.89
CA MET A 1 59.61 74.76 -20.14
C MET A 1 59.48 73.26 -20.48
N ARG A 2 60.50 72.57 -21.04
CA ARG A 2 60.33 71.18 -21.57
C ARG A 2 59.75 70.16 -20.58
N ARG A 3 60.21 70.15 -19.31
CA ARG A 3 59.71 69.23 -18.26
C ARG A 3 58.20 69.37 -18.00
N HIS A 4 57.66 70.58 -17.89
CA HIS A 4 56.21 70.77 -17.68
C HIS A 4 55.36 70.26 -18.84
N ARG A 5 55.85 70.33 -20.09
CA ARG A 5 55.13 69.77 -21.24
C ARG A 5 55.10 68.24 -21.22
N ALA A 6 56.15 67.59 -20.72
CA ALA A 6 56.18 66.14 -20.54
C ALA A 6 55.22 65.68 -19.43
N VAL A 7 55.19 66.38 -18.29
CA VAL A 7 54.24 66.11 -17.19
C VAL A 7 52.80 66.27 -17.66
N ALA A 8 52.46 67.39 -18.30
CA ALA A 8 51.11 67.62 -18.82
C ALA A 8 50.70 66.67 -19.97
N ALA A 9 51.65 66.01 -20.64
CA ALA A 9 51.36 64.94 -21.60
C ALA A 9 51.07 63.61 -20.88
N ALA A 10 51.87 63.26 -19.87
CA ALA A 10 51.65 62.07 -19.04
C ALA A 10 50.33 62.13 -18.25
N GLU A 11 49.95 63.29 -17.73
CA GLU A 11 48.66 63.52 -17.07
C GLU A 11 47.47 63.26 -18.02
N LYS A 12 47.56 63.74 -19.27
CA LYS A 12 46.52 63.48 -20.29
C LYS A 12 46.43 61.99 -20.65
N GLN A 13 47.58 61.34 -20.84
CA GLN A 13 47.63 59.91 -21.11
C GLN A 13 47.00 59.10 -19.96
N ALA A 14 47.31 59.43 -18.70
CA ALA A 14 46.73 58.75 -17.54
C ALA A 14 45.19 58.93 -17.46
N VAL A 15 44.67 60.09 -17.82
CA VAL A 15 43.22 60.34 -17.91
C VAL A 15 42.58 59.53 -19.06
N GLU A 16 43.25 59.42 -20.19
CA GLU A 16 42.78 58.62 -21.33
C GLU A 16 42.77 57.12 -21.02
N GLU A 17 43.83 56.59 -20.40
CA GLU A 17 43.94 55.20 -19.93
C GLU A 17 42.87 54.87 -18.88
N MET A 18 42.66 55.76 -17.89
CA MET A 18 41.57 55.63 -16.92
C MET A 18 40.20 55.64 -17.61
N GLY A 19 40.01 56.49 -18.62
CA GLY A 19 38.80 56.52 -19.44
C GLY A 19 38.55 55.23 -20.23
N VAL A 20 39.61 54.58 -20.74
CA VAL A 20 39.52 53.25 -21.35
C VAL A 20 39.14 52.20 -20.31
N TYR A 21 39.84 52.17 -19.17
CA TYR A 21 39.57 51.22 -18.09
C TYR A 21 38.11 51.28 -17.61
N LEU A 22 37.59 52.47 -17.31
CA LEU A 22 36.20 52.67 -16.89
C LEU A 22 35.19 52.20 -17.95
N ARG A 23 35.45 52.43 -19.25
CA ARG A 23 34.60 51.91 -20.33
C ARG A 23 34.64 50.39 -20.41
N THR A 24 35.81 49.76 -20.22
CA THR A 24 35.92 48.30 -20.21
C THR A 24 35.23 47.66 -19.01
N MET A 25 35.33 48.27 -17.83
CA MET A 25 34.60 47.84 -16.62
C MET A 25 33.08 47.94 -16.82
N GLN A 26 32.57 49.08 -17.30
CA GLN A 26 31.14 49.23 -17.61
C GLN A 26 30.64 48.22 -18.66
N ALA A 27 31.47 47.84 -19.63
CA ALA A 27 31.13 46.80 -20.61
C ALA A 27 31.08 45.40 -19.95
N ALA A 28 32.00 45.11 -19.03
CA ALA A 28 32.01 43.88 -18.24
C ALA A 28 30.79 43.79 -17.32
N ASP A 29 30.45 44.86 -16.58
CA ASP A 29 29.29 44.92 -15.69
C ASP A 29 27.98 44.65 -16.46
N ARG A 30 27.80 45.31 -17.61
CA ARG A 30 26.66 45.05 -18.51
C ARG A 30 26.66 43.65 -19.11
N SER A 31 27.81 42.98 -19.18
CA SER A 31 27.90 41.58 -19.60
C SER A 31 27.44 40.65 -18.47
N TRP A 32 27.92 40.88 -17.24
CA TRP A 32 27.51 40.14 -16.05
C TRP A 32 26.03 40.30 -15.74
N GLU A 33 25.47 41.51 -15.81
CA GLU A 33 24.02 41.73 -15.68
C GLU A 33 23.21 40.89 -16.67
N ARG A 34 23.61 40.85 -17.94
CA ARG A 34 22.92 40.05 -18.97
C ARG A 34 23.03 38.56 -18.69
N HIS A 35 24.20 38.11 -18.21
CA HIS A 35 24.41 36.71 -17.84
C HIS A 35 23.55 36.31 -16.62
N ILE A 36 23.52 37.14 -15.58
CA ILE A 36 22.69 36.94 -14.37
C ILE A 36 21.21 36.90 -14.76
N LYS A 37 20.71 37.88 -15.53
CA LYS A 37 19.32 37.91 -16.02
C LYS A 37 18.99 36.69 -16.88
N GLY A 38 19.95 36.18 -17.66
CA GLY A 38 19.83 34.91 -18.40
C GLY A 38 19.67 33.70 -17.47
N CYS A 39 20.52 33.58 -16.45
CA CYS A 39 20.46 32.52 -15.44
C CYS A 39 19.16 32.58 -14.64
N GLU A 40 18.73 33.75 -14.18
CA GLU A 40 17.44 33.94 -13.50
C GLU A 40 16.27 33.50 -14.38
N ASN A 41 16.25 33.88 -15.66
CA ASN A 41 15.18 33.50 -16.58
C ASN A 41 15.18 32.00 -16.87
N HIS A 42 16.35 31.35 -16.88
CA HIS A 42 16.44 29.90 -16.98
C HIS A 42 15.91 29.22 -15.71
N LEU A 43 16.30 29.68 -14.52
CA LEU A 43 15.78 29.20 -13.24
C LEU A 43 14.26 29.39 -13.12
N ARG A 44 13.71 30.54 -13.54
CA ARG A 44 12.26 30.80 -13.56
C ARG A 44 11.51 29.79 -14.44
N ARG A 45 12.09 29.33 -15.55
CA ARG A 45 11.50 28.28 -16.41
C ARG A 45 11.51 26.92 -15.71
N LEU A 46 12.67 26.51 -15.17
CA LEU A 46 12.79 25.25 -14.43
C LEU A 46 11.82 25.19 -13.23
N MET A 47 11.69 26.29 -12.47
CA MET A 47 10.72 26.40 -11.37
C MET A 47 9.25 26.31 -11.83
N ALA A 48 8.94 26.74 -13.05
CA ALA A 48 7.59 26.61 -13.63
C ALA A 48 7.31 25.18 -14.11
N GLU A 49 8.29 24.56 -14.76
CA GLU A 49 8.24 23.15 -15.17
C GLU A 49 8.10 22.21 -13.96
N GLU A 50 8.86 22.46 -12.88
CA GLU A 50 8.75 21.72 -11.62
C GLU A 50 7.34 21.80 -11.02
N ARG A 51 6.78 23.00 -10.91
CA ARG A 51 5.41 23.22 -10.40
C ARG A 51 4.38 22.46 -11.24
N HIS A 52 4.49 22.52 -12.57
CA HIS A 52 3.60 21.78 -13.46
C HIS A 52 3.71 20.26 -13.24
N CYS A 53 4.92 19.74 -13.07
CA CYS A 53 5.13 18.31 -12.76
C CYS A 53 4.57 17.93 -11.37
N GLN A 54 4.70 18.79 -10.36
CA GLN A 54 4.13 18.59 -9.03
C GLN A 54 2.59 18.58 -9.07
N GLU A 55 1.98 19.49 -9.83
CA GLU A 55 0.52 19.56 -10.04
C GLU A 55 -0.01 18.33 -10.79
N ALA A 56 0.65 17.93 -11.88
CA ALA A 56 0.29 16.74 -12.64
C ALA A 56 0.44 15.44 -11.81
N LEU A 57 1.51 15.32 -11.02
CA LEU A 57 1.67 14.19 -10.09
C LEU A 57 0.57 14.17 -9.02
N ARG A 58 0.21 15.33 -8.46
CA ARG A 58 -0.87 15.45 -7.48
C ARG A 58 -2.21 15.03 -8.07
N GLN A 59 -2.53 15.46 -9.29
CA GLN A 59 -3.73 15.04 -10.01
C GLN A 59 -3.72 13.53 -10.25
N ALA A 60 -2.67 12.98 -10.85
CA ALA A 60 -2.55 11.54 -11.12
C ALA A 60 -2.66 10.66 -9.85
N VAL A 61 -2.13 11.11 -8.71
CA VAL A 61 -2.29 10.43 -7.41
C VAL A 61 -3.72 10.49 -6.91
N MET A 62 -4.40 11.65 -7.01
CA MET A 62 -5.79 11.81 -6.60
C MET A 62 -6.74 11.01 -7.49
N ASP A 63 -6.54 11.03 -8.81
CA ASP A 63 -7.34 10.28 -9.78
C ASP A 63 -7.13 8.78 -9.62
N GLY A 64 -5.87 8.33 -9.47
CA GLY A 64 -5.54 6.94 -9.20
C GLY A 64 -6.07 6.43 -7.86
N ALA A 65 -6.07 7.26 -6.81
CA ALA A 65 -6.71 6.94 -5.54
C ALA A 65 -8.24 6.85 -5.70
N THR A 66 -8.86 7.81 -6.37
CA THR A 66 -10.31 7.84 -6.60
C THR A 66 -10.78 6.62 -7.41
N ALA A 67 -10.07 6.25 -8.48
CA ALA A 67 -10.35 5.06 -9.26
C ALA A 67 -10.21 3.77 -8.42
N ARG A 68 -9.17 3.67 -7.57
CA ARG A 68 -9.01 2.53 -6.66
C ARG A 68 -10.14 2.46 -5.62
N TYR A 69 -10.54 3.57 -5.02
CA TYR A 69 -11.66 3.60 -4.09
C TYR A 69 -12.99 3.25 -4.77
N GLN A 70 -13.21 3.71 -6.00
CA GLN A 70 -14.39 3.33 -6.79
C GLN A 70 -14.40 1.82 -7.04
N MET A 71 -13.32 1.23 -7.57
CA MET A 71 -13.23 -0.23 -7.78
C MET A 71 -13.42 -1.03 -6.48
N LEU A 72 -12.74 -0.63 -5.40
CA LEU A 72 -12.92 -1.28 -4.09
C LEU A 72 -14.37 -1.18 -3.60
N SER A 73 -15.04 -0.05 -3.81
CA SER A 73 -16.45 0.11 -3.42
C SER A 73 -17.40 -0.74 -4.27
N THR A 74 -17.19 -0.84 -5.59
CA THR A 74 -18.00 -1.69 -6.47
C THR A 74 -17.78 -3.17 -6.19
N ASP A 75 -16.54 -3.58 -5.94
CA ASP A 75 -16.23 -4.96 -5.59
C ASP A 75 -16.80 -5.31 -4.21
N LEU A 76 -16.66 -4.45 -3.20
CA LEU A 76 -17.26 -4.68 -1.89
C LEU A 76 -18.80 -4.68 -1.93
N LEU A 77 -19.43 -3.84 -2.75
CA LEU A 77 -20.90 -3.82 -2.93
C LEU A 77 -21.41 -5.08 -3.64
N THR A 78 -20.90 -5.37 -4.84
CA THR A 78 -21.30 -6.57 -5.61
C THR A 78 -21.11 -7.84 -4.81
N THR A 79 -19.97 -7.96 -4.12
CA THR A 79 -19.66 -9.14 -3.33
C THR A 79 -20.50 -9.19 -2.03
N ALA A 80 -20.85 -8.05 -1.41
CA ALA A 80 -21.82 -8.00 -0.29
C ALA A 80 -23.27 -8.33 -0.72
N GLU A 81 -23.63 -8.07 -1.98
CA GLU A 81 -24.92 -8.46 -2.55
C GLU A 81 -25.02 -9.99 -2.78
N HIS A 82 -23.91 -10.66 -3.12
CA HIS A 82 -23.89 -12.10 -3.40
C HIS A 82 -23.77 -13.01 -2.17
N VAL A 83 -23.50 -12.48 -0.97
CA VAL A 83 -23.39 -13.33 0.24
C VAL A 83 -24.76 -13.92 0.60
N GLN A 84 -24.93 -15.21 0.30
CA GLN A 84 -26.04 -16.01 0.79
C GLN A 84 -25.78 -16.44 2.24
N THR A 85 -26.84 -16.47 3.04
CA THR A 85 -26.79 -16.99 4.40
C THR A 85 -26.53 -18.50 4.42
N PRO A 86 -25.53 -19.00 5.16
CA PRO A 86 -25.18 -20.42 5.15
C PRO A 86 -26.24 -21.23 5.92
N ALA A 87 -26.53 -22.44 5.44
CA ALA A 87 -27.46 -23.34 6.11
C ALA A 87 -26.92 -23.78 7.48
N LEU A 88 -27.81 -23.91 8.47
CA LEU A 88 -27.45 -24.27 9.86
C LEU A 88 -26.60 -25.56 9.96
N SER A 89 -26.82 -26.51 9.05
CA SER A 89 -26.04 -27.75 8.94
C SER A 89 -24.54 -27.51 8.68
N THR A 90 -24.17 -26.51 7.88
CA THR A 90 -22.77 -26.17 7.58
C THR A 90 -22.06 -25.55 8.79
N LEU A 91 -22.77 -24.77 9.61
CA LEU A 91 -22.25 -24.22 10.86
C LEU A 91 -22.01 -25.32 11.91
N LEU A 92 -22.83 -26.37 11.92
CA LEU A 92 -22.66 -27.51 12.82
C LEU A 92 -21.48 -28.40 12.41
N ALA A 93 -21.25 -28.60 11.10
CA ALA A 93 -20.13 -29.37 10.58
C ALA A 93 -18.76 -28.76 10.92
N ASN A 94 -18.65 -27.42 10.96
CA ASN A 94 -17.41 -26.71 11.24
C ASN A 94 -17.03 -26.62 12.74
N GLY A 95 -17.83 -27.21 13.66
CA GLY A 95 -17.43 -27.41 15.06
C GLY A 95 -17.20 -26.14 15.91
N ILE A 96 -17.67 -24.97 15.47
CA ILE A 96 -17.36 -23.68 16.11
C ILE A 96 -18.04 -23.57 17.49
N PRO A 97 -17.32 -23.24 18.58
CA PRO A 97 -17.92 -23.14 19.91
C PRO A 97 -18.95 -22.00 19.98
N ALA A 98 -20.21 -22.34 20.25
CA ALA A 98 -21.36 -21.42 20.19
C ALA A 98 -21.27 -20.15 21.06
N ARG A 99 -20.34 -20.06 22.03
CA ARG A 99 -20.07 -18.85 22.81
C ARG A 99 -19.31 -17.76 22.03
N GLN A 100 -18.63 -18.13 20.94
CA GLN A 100 -17.82 -17.24 20.11
C GLN A 100 -18.51 -16.89 18.77
N VAL A 101 -19.67 -17.50 18.49
CA VAL A 101 -20.43 -17.27 17.25
C VAL A 101 -21.12 -15.90 17.30
N THR A 102 -20.53 -14.95 16.59
CA THR A 102 -21.10 -13.62 16.31
C THR A 102 -21.76 -13.59 14.93
N PRO A 103 -22.68 -12.65 14.66
CA PRO A 103 -23.25 -12.46 13.32
C PRO A 103 -22.16 -12.25 12.25
N PHE A 104 -21.11 -11.49 12.60
CA PHE A 104 -19.91 -11.30 11.78
C PHE A 104 -19.18 -12.61 11.48
N SER A 105 -19.03 -13.52 12.47
CA SER A 105 -18.36 -14.82 12.22
C SER A 105 -19.14 -15.71 11.23
N ILE A 106 -20.47 -15.63 11.22
CA ILE A 106 -21.30 -16.36 10.24
C ILE A 106 -21.17 -15.73 8.85
N TYR A 107 -21.16 -14.40 8.77
CA TYR A 107 -20.86 -13.69 7.52
C TYR A 107 -19.47 -14.03 6.98
N ALA A 108 -18.43 -14.00 7.82
CA ALA A 108 -17.06 -14.35 7.46
C ALA A 108 -16.94 -15.80 6.98
N LEU A 109 -17.61 -16.75 7.64
CA LEU A 109 -17.66 -18.14 7.18
C LEU A 109 -18.36 -18.25 5.82
N ALA A 110 -19.53 -17.64 5.68
CA ALA A 110 -20.30 -17.64 4.43
C ALA A 110 -19.47 -17.10 3.24
N ARG A 111 -18.71 -16.03 3.50
CA ARG A 111 -17.76 -15.43 2.57
C ARG A 111 -16.65 -16.38 2.15
N VAL A 112 -15.95 -16.96 3.11
CA VAL A 112 -14.86 -17.92 2.86
C VAL A 112 -15.35 -19.16 2.12
N THR A 113 -16.58 -19.62 2.39
CA THR A 113 -17.18 -20.75 1.66
C THR A 113 -17.66 -20.41 0.25
N ALA A 114 -17.96 -19.14 -0.04
CA ALA A 114 -18.44 -18.71 -1.36
C ALA A 114 -17.30 -18.36 -2.32
N GLU A 115 -16.20 -17.80 -1.81
CA GLU A 115 -15.02 -17.39 -2.58
C GLU A 115 -13.76 -18.02 -1.95
N PRO A 116 -13.52 -19.34 -2.13
CA PRO A 116 -12.41 -20.06 -1.48
C PRO A 116 -11.03 -19.55 -1.91
N GLU A 117 -10.90 -18.99 -3.11
CA GLU A 117 -9.68 -18.37 -3.62
C GLU A 117 -9.21 -17.17 -2.75
N ARG A 118 -10.10 -16.57 -1.95
CA ARG A 118 -9.71 -15.49 -1.01
C ARG A 118 -8.95 -15.97 0.22
N VAL A 119 -8.91 -17.28 0.48
CA VAL A 119 -8.20 -17.84 1.64
C VAL A 119 -6.68 -17.68 1.50
N ASP A 120 -6.17 -17.56 0.27
CA ASP A 120 -4.75 -17.35 -0.01
C ASP A 120 -4.26 -15.91 0.25
N LEU A 121 -5.14 -14.97 0.58
CA LEU A 121 -4.74 -13.61 0.96
C LEU A 121 -4.11 -13.57 2.37
N PRO A 122 -3.16 -12.64 2.63
CA PRO A 122 -2.63 -12.42 3.97
C PRO A 122 -3.75 -12.21 5.01
N PRO A 123 -3.69 -12.84 6.20
CA PRO A 123 -4.82 -12.85 7.14
C PRO A 123 -5.33 -11.46 7.53
N MET A 124 -4.43 -10.48 7.68
CA MET A 124 -4.80 -9.10 8.00
C MET A 124 -5.56 -8.41 6.86
N THR A 125 -5.21 -8.69 5.60
CA THR A 125 -5.91 -8.18 4.42
C THR A 125 -7.30 -8.82 4.31
N LEU A 126 -7.38 -10.14 4.46
CA LEU A 126 -8.65 -10.87 4.46
C LEU A 126 -9.60 -10.37 5.57
N MET A 127 -9.10 -10.14 6.79
CA MET A 127 -9.91 -9.58 7.88
C MET A 127 -10.38 -8.14 7.61
N ALA A 128 -9.54 -7.30 6.98
CA ALA A 128 -9.92 -5.94 6.60
C ALA A 128 -11.05 -5.95 5.55
N ASP A 129 -10.93 -6.78 4.52
CA ASP A 129 -11.94 -6.94 3.46
C ASP A 129 -13.28 -7.44 4.01
N LEU A 130 -13.24 -8.45 4.89
CA LEU A 130 -14.45 -8.99 5.54
C LEU A 130 -15.12 -7.93 6.44
N GLN A 131 -14.34 -7.15 7.19
CA GLN A 131 -14.86 -6.08 8.05
C GLN A 131 -15.44 -4.92 7.23
N ALA A 132 -14.82 -4.56 6.09
CA ALA A 132 -15.34 -3.56 5.16
C ALA A 132 -16.63 -4.05 4.48
N GLY A 133 -16.67 -5.31 4.04
CA GLY A 133 -17.87 -5.93 3.49
C GLY A 133 -19.03 -5.99 4.50
N TRP A 134 -18.73 -6.26 5.77
CA TRP A 134 -19.72 -6.25 6.85
C TRP A 134 -20.23 -4.83 7.17
N SER A 135 -19.38 -3.81 7.16
CA SER A 135 -19.82 -2.43 7.45
C SER A 135 -20.80 -1.93 6.39
N ILE A 136 -20.51 -2.16 5.11
CA ILE A 136 -21.34 -1.77 3.94
C ILE A 136 -22.63 -2.60 3.84
N LEU A 137 -22.67 -3.83 4.38
CA LEU A 137 -23.80 -4.75 4.25
C LEU A 137 -25.16 -4.14 4.71
N PRO A 138 -26.26 -4.26 3.94
CA PRO A 138 -27.57 -3.72 4.33
C PRO A 138 -28.11 -4.29 5.66
N PRO A 139 -28.89 -3.50 6.43
CA PRO A 139 -29.38 -3.91 7.74
C PRO A 139 -30.28 -5.16 7.71
N TYR A 140 -31.07 -5.35 6.65
CA TYR A 140 -31.92 -6.55 6.49
C TYR A 140 -31.10 -7.85 6.38
N LYS A 141 -29.91 -7.80 5.76
CA LYS A 141 -28.99 -8.94 5.71
C LYS A 141 -28.29 -9.18 7.04
N LYS A 142 -27.87 -8.10 7.72
CA LYS A 142 -27.29 -8.17 9.09
C LYS A 142 -28.26 -8.88 10.05
N ALA A 143 -29.54 -8.52 10.02
CA ALA A 143 -30.60 -9.19 10.78
C ALA A 143 -30.75 -10.70 10.47
N ALA A 144 -30.57 -11.11 9.21
CA ALA A 144 -30.59 -12.53 8.85
C ALA A 144 -29.39 -13.30 9.43
N PHE A 145 -28.19 -12.73 9.41
CA PHE A 145 -27.02 -13.31 10.07
C PHE A 145 -27.16 -13.35 11.61
N GLU A 146 -27.79 -12.33 12.21
CA GLU A 146 -28.15 -12.31 13.63
C GLU A 146 -29.15 -13.42 14.00
N HIS A 147 -30.17 -13.63 13.19
CA HIS A 147 -31.16 -14.69 13.39
C HIS A 147 -30.52 -16.08 13.35
N ILE A 148 -29.64 -16.34 12.37
CA ILE A 148 -28.92 -17.62 12.27
C ILE A 148 -27.94 -17.79 13.45
N ALA A 149 -27.29 -16.71 13.90
CA ALA A 149 -26.45 -16.74 15.10
C ALA A 149 -27.25 -17.04 16.38
N ALA A 150 -28.51 -16.59 16.47
CA ALA A 150 -29.41 -16.96 17.55
C ALA A 150 -29.79 -18.46 17.47
N LEU A 151 -30.30 -18.91 16.32
CA LEU A 151 -30.67 -20.31 16.09
C LEU A 151 -29.51 -21.27 16.41
N TYR A 152 -28.28 -20.97 15.97
CA TYR A 152 -27.12 -21.79 16.27
C TYR A 152 -26.82 -21.88 17.78
N ARG A 153 -26.88 -20.74 18.48
CA ARG A 153 -26.70 -20.69 19.94
C ARG A 153 -27.78 -21.50 20.66
N ASP A 154 -29.03 -21.40 20.23
CA ASP A 154 -30.15 -22.13 20.82
C ASP A 154 -30.05 -23.63 20.56
N HIS A 155 -29.68 -24.05 19.35
CA HIS A 155 -29.44 -25.46 19.02
C HIS A 155 -28.29 -26.08 19.82
N VAL A 156 -27.16 -25.39 19.97
CA VAL A 156 -26.03 -25.91 20.76
C VAL A 156 -26.36 -25.91 22.26
N GLN A 157 -27.10 -24.92 22.77
CA GLN A 157 -27.60 -24.94 24.15
C GLN A 157 -28.63 -26.05 24.39
N ALA A 158 -29.52 -26.32 23.44
CA ALA A 158 -30.47 -27.43 23.49
C ALA A 158 -29.73 -28.78 23.50
N ALA A 159 -28.74 -28.97 22.62
CA ALA A 159 -27.90 -30.17 22.60
C ALA A 159 -27.09 -30.34 23.91
N ALA A 160 -26.61 -29.25 24.51
CA ALA A 160 -25.96 -29.29 25.81
C ALA A 160 -26.91 -29.68 26.95
N LYS A 161 -28.16 -29.19 26.94
CA LYS A 161 -29.23 -29.58 27.89
C LYS A 161 -29.71 -31.02 27.68
N GLN A 162 -29.75 -31.49 26.43
CA GLN A 162 -30.06 -32.87 26.02
C GLN A 162 -28.89 -33.85 26.20
N ARG A 163 -27.81 -33.46 26.89
CA ARG A 163 -26.75 -34.37 27.30
C ARG A 163 -26.96 -34.77 28.77
N PRO A 164 -27.93 -35.66 29.10
CA PRO A 164 -28.00 -36.23 30.43
C PRO A 164 -26.71 -36.97 30.71
N ALA A 165 -26.39 -37.16 31.98
CA ALA A 165 -25.24 -37.93 32.41
C ALA A 165 -25.36 -39.39 31.93
N ARG A 166 -24.86 -39.70 30.73
CA ARG A 166 -24.49 -41.06 30.35
C ARG A 166 -23.36 -41.48 31.27
N GLY A 167 -23.74 -42.15 32.35
CA GLY A 167 -22.82 -42.59 33.38
C GLY A 167 -21.77 -43.56 32.85
N ARG A 168 -20.75 -43.79 33.67
CA ARG A 168 -19.83 -44.91 33.51
C ARG A 168 -20.62 -46.23 33.45
N VAL A 169 -20.81 -46.77 32.25
CA VAL A 169 -21.00 -48.22 32.10
C VAL A 169 -19.63 -48.79 31.75
N ARG A 170 -19.04 -49.49 32.72
CA ARG A 170 -17.86 -50.34 32.49
C ARG A 170 -18.25 -51.40 31.45
N GLN A 171 -17.61 -51.41 30.29
CA GLN A 171 -17.38 -52.69 29.63
C GLN A 171 -16.23 -53.37 30.37
N ALA A 172 -16.57 -54.41 31.13
CA ALA A 172 -15.61 -55.40 31.57
C ALA A 172 -15.46 -56.44 30.46
N THR A 173 -14.28 -56.52 29.87
CA THR A 173 -13.80 -57.75 29.25
C THR A 173 -12.33 -57.87 29.63
N ALA A 174 -11.98 -58.97 30.31
CA ALA A 174 -10.65 -59.17 30.83
C ALA A 174 -9.71 -59.73 29.76
N ALA A 175 -8.53 -59.14 29.61
CA ALA A 175 -7.25 -59.86 29.49
C ALA A 175 -6.09 -58.85 29.37
N ALA A 176 -5.11 -58.98 30.26
CA ALA A 176 -3.77 -58.43 30.18
C ALA A 176 -2.89 -59.28 31.13
N PRO A 177 -1.54 -59.16 31.16
CA PRO A 177 -0.60 -58.47 30.25
C PRO A 177 0.52 -59.50 29.86
N PRO A 178 1.83 -59.20 29.81
CA PRO A 178 2.61 -57.99 29.45
C PRO A 178 3.48 -58.27 28.19
N ALA A 179 4.39 -57.44 27.65
CA ALA A 179 5.02 -56.16 27.99
C ALA A 179 5.35 -55.42 26.64
N ALA A 180 6.11 -54.31 26.51
CA ALA A 180 6.87 -53.45 27.42
C ALA A 180 7.04 -52.02 26.82
N ALA A 181 7.71 -51.14 27.59
CA ALA A 181 8.63 -50.07 27.16
C ALA A 181 8.28 -49.04 26.04
N ALA A 182 8.14 -47.79 26.51
CA ALA A 182 8.70 -46.55 25.94
C ALA A 182 8.08 -45.86 24.71
N ALA A 183 7.88 -44.55 24.89
CA ALA A 183 7.73 -43.48 23.90
C ALA A 183 8.69 -42.34 24.32
N PRO A 184 8.71 -41.13 23.71
CA PRO A 184 8.37 -40.70 22.33
C PRO A 184 9.74 -40.42 21.61
N PRO A 185 10.09 -39.31 20.88
CA PRO A 185 9.34 -38.20 20.30
C PRO A 185 9.69 -37.88 18.81
N VAL A 186 9.36 -36.65 18.40
CA VAL A 186 9.59 -36.01 17.09
C VAL A 186 10.93 -35.25 17.07
N ALA A 187 11.56 -35.17 15.89
CA ALA A 187 12.39 -34.04 15.41
C ALA A 187 12.25 -34.02 13.87
N ASP A 188 11.68 -33.00 13.23
CA ASP A 188 12.18 -31.62 13.06
C ASP A 188 13.63 -31.54 12.57
N ALA A 189 13.77 -31.46 11.25
CA ALA A 189 14.99 -31.03 10.56
C ALA A 189 14.66 -30.49 9.15
N TRP A 190 14.15 -29.26 9.08
CA TRP A 190 14.23 -28.49 7.82
C TRP A 190 14.74 -27.08 8.11
N GLU A 191 16.01 -26.84 7.75
CA GLU A 191 16.66 -25.54 7.87
C GLU A 191 16.11 -24.56 6.81
N PRO A 192 15.87 -23.29 7.16
CA PRO A 192 15.55 -22.26 6.19
C PRO A 192 16.83 -21.65 5.59
N PRO A 193 16.98 -21.55 4.25
CA PRO A 193 18.02 -20.73 3.66
C PRO A 193 17.74 -19.24 3.89
N SER A 194 18.62 -18.59 4.66
CA SER A 194 18.60 -17.15 4.91
C SER A 194 18.96 -16.31 3.65
N PRO A 195 18.60 -15.02 3.62
CA PRO A 195 18.56 -14.25 2.37
C PRO A 195 19.88 -13.55 2.05
N SER A 196 20.34 -13.59 0.79
CA SER A 196 21.12 -12.50 0.18
C SER A 196 21.45 -12.70 -1.31
N SER A 197 20.77 -11.96 -2.19
CA SER A 197 21.38 -11.49 -3.44
C SER A 197 20.64 -10.26 -3.98
N ARG A 198 21.02 -9.11 -3.44
CA ARG A 198 20.76 -7.77 -4.00
C ARG A 198 21.18 -7.73 -5.48
N SER A 199 20.29 -7.37 -6.39
CA SER A 199 20.67 -6.97 -7.76
C SER A 199 19.94 -5.68 -8.16
N SER A 200 20.61 -4.56 -7.96
CA SER A 200 20.25 -3.26 -8.52
C SER A 200 20.21 -3.30 -10.05
N ARG A 201 19.09 -2.90 -10.66
CA ARG A 201 19.07 -2.42 -12.06
C ARG A 201 18.64 -0.97 -12.09
N THR A 202 19.51 -0.13 -12.61
CA THR A 202 19.31 1.29 -12.91
C THR A 202 18.36 1.48 -14.09
N PRO A 203 17.60 2.59 -14.16
CA PRO A 203 16.79 2.90 -15.33
C PRO A 203 17.67 3.24 -16.53
N SER A 204 17.35 2.68 -17.71
CA SER A 204 18.06 2.98 -18.95
C SER A 204 17.55 4.27 -19.58
N ARG A 205 18.49 5.07 -20.09
CA ARG A 205 18.29 6.40 -20.66
C ARG A 205 18.11 6.30 -22.18
N ALA A 206 16.88 6.37 -22.68
CA ALA A 206 16.58 6.59 -24.10
C ALA A 206 16.14 8.06 -24.27
N SER A 207 17.00 8.95 -24.73
CA SER A 207 17.30 9.20 -26.15
C SER A 207 16.25 10.10 -26.83
N CYS A 208 16.26 11.39 -26.45
CA CYS A 208 15.71 12.44 -27.30
C CYS A 208 16.58 12.56 -28.56
N GLY A 209 15.99 12.33 -29.74
CA GLY A 209 16.73 12.19 -31.00
C GLY A 209 15.93 12.64 -32.24
N GLY A 210 15.57 13.92 -32.24
CA GLY A 210 15.17 14.82 -33.35
C GLY A 210 14.63 14.30 -34.70
N ARG A 211 13.68 15.07 -35.26
CA ARG A 211 13.87 15.69 -36.59
C ARG A 211 12.97 16.90 -36.79
N ALA A 212 13.48 17.86 -37.58
CA ALA A 212 12.73 18.99 -38.11
C ALA A 212 12.41 18.76 -39.60
N ALA A 213 11.20 19.14 -40.00
CA ALA A 213 10.67 19.42 -41.35
C ALA A 213 9.13 19.38 -41.21
N GLY A 214 8.32 20.27 -41.81
CA GLY A 214 8.63 21.41 -42.67
C GLY A 214 7.46 21.65 -43.62
N ALA A 215 6.62 22.65 -43.32
CA ALA A 215 5.59 23.27 -44.17
C ALA A 215 5.13 24.56 -43.49
#